data_AF-A0A640KDB5-F1
#
_entry.id   AF-A0A640KDB5-F1
#
_cell.length_a   1.000
_cell.length_b   1.000
_cell.length_c   1.000
_cell.angle_alpha   90.00
_cell.angle_beta   90.00
_cell.angle_gamma   90.00
#
_symmetry.space_group_name_H-M   'P 1'
#
loop_
_entity.id
_entity.type
_entity.pdbx_description
1 polymer ?
#
loop_
_entity_poly.entity_id
_entity_poly.type
_entity_poly.pdbx_seq_one_letter_code
_entity_poly.pdbx_strand_id
1 'polypeptide(L)'
;MCAALSPAHFQLRVKILSEAAKHVHTTGFTNAALAASLKAIEAEDITDRTLSQIFNRGFPIALVEHIVKSTNLRVQQELESVFNKDAIIKSISSNVDAFVQNRLLLPTEKMIAERAILSKVDLLMPLAGHWPNAVALEYLPSNLPYTVINLAEFVDTTVYYMERAATLGDLLEPARRILGSKAMASRIQHGEIDRNGTSPTSAFLKNFLADISLSSGPYADSSALNVGWYCKRARFALVYGAVTTSLLGDVSRNAGDTRSLTKAAVENFF
;
A
#
# COMPACT_ATOMS: atom_id res chain seq x y z
N MET A 1 13.63 13.22 20.68
CA MET A 1 13.20 14.14 19.61
C MET A 1 14.39 14.35 18.68
N CYS A 2 14.33 13.93 17.42
CA CYS A 2 15.39 14.25 16.46
C CYS A 2 15.28 15.73 16.09
N ALA A 3 16.39 16.48 16.16
CA ALA A 3 16.45 17.81 15.59
C ALA A 3 16.01 17.74 14.12
N ALA A 4 15.09 18.62 13.71
CA ALA A 4 14.66 18.69 12.32
C ALA A 4 15.88 18.99 11.44
N LEU A 5 16.12 18.14 10.44
CA LEU A 5 17.17 18.39 9.46
C LEU A 5 16.86 19.70 8.73
N SER A 6 17.90 20.47 8.39
CA SER A 6 17.73 21.60 7.48
C SER A 6 17.17 21.09 6.14
N PRO A 7 16.43 21.92 5.38
CA PRO A 7 15.88 21.52 4.08
C PRO A 7 16.94 20.98 3.12
N ALA A 8 18.14 21.57 3.12
CA ALA A 8 19.28 21.12 2.32
C ALA A 8 19.78 19.72 2.75
N HIS A 9 19.93 19.48 4.06
CA HIS A 9 20.33 18.17 4.57
C HIS A 9 19.27 17.10 4.29
N PHE A 10 17.99 17.47 4.32
CA PHE A 10 16.91 16.55 3.97
C PHE A 10 16.95 16.16 2.49
N GLN A 11 17.09 17.13 1.57
CA GLN A 11 17.20 16.84 0.13
C GLN A 11 18.42 15.99 -0.19
N LEU A 12 19.57 16.30 0.42
CA LEU A 12 20.78 15.52 0.27
C LEU A 12 20.60 14.08 0.77
N ARG A 13 19.96 13.91 1.94
CA ARG A 13 19.62 12.59 2.48
C ARG A 13 18.81 11.76 1.48
N VAL A 14 17.76 12.36 0.91
CA VAL A 14 16.90 11.66 -0.06
C VAL A 14 17.71 11.27 -1.31
N LYS A 15 18.54 12.18 -1.84
CA LYS A 15 19.38 11.91 -3.01
C LYS A 15 20.34 10.74 -2.77
N ILE A 16 21.06 10.76 -1.63
CA ILE A 16 21.99 9.68 -1.25
C ILE A 16 21.24 8.35 -1.11
N LEU A 17 20.12 8.32 -0.38
CA LEU A 17 19.37 7.09 -0.13
C LEU A 17 18.74 6.50 -1.40
N SER A 18 18.23 7.34 -2.30
CA SER A 18 17.66 6.90 -3.57
C SER A 18 18.73 6.33 -4.51
N GLU A 19 19.93 6.88 -4.52
CA GLU A 19 21.04 6.33 -5.29
C GLU A 19 21.56 5.04 -4.66
N ALA A 20 21.78 5.02 -3.35
CA ALA A 20 22.24 3.84 -2.61
C ALA A 20 21.31 2.64 -2.76
N ALA A 21 19.99 2.85 -2.81
CA ALA A 21 19.00 1.79 -3.00
C ALA A 21 19.25 0.97 -4.28
N LYS A 22 19.82 1.59 -5.33
CA LYS A 22 20.16 0.90 -6.58
C LYS A 22 21.29 -0.11 -6.41
N HIS A 23 22.18 0.09 -5.43
CA HIS A 23 23.36 -0.75 -5.23
C HIS A 23 23.15 -1.90 -4.23
N VAL A 24 22.06 -1.88 -3.46
CA VAL A 24 21.81 -2.85 -2.37
C VAL A 24 21.86 -4.30 -2.83
N HIS A 25 21.41 -4.61 -4.05
CA HIS A 25 21.48 -5.98 -4.60
C HIS A 25 22.93 -6.52 -4.65
N THR A 26 23.93 -5.65 -4.84
CA THR A 26 25.36 -6.02 -4.87
C THR A 26 26.04 -5.89 -3.51
N THR A 27 25.83 -4.77 -2.82
CA THR A 27 26.61 -4.40 -1.62
C THR A 27 25.91 -4.72 -0.30
N GLY A 28 24.64 -5.08 -0.35
CA GLY A 28 23.76 -5.15 0.82
C GLY A 28 23.55 -3.79 1.49
N PHE A 29 23.01 -3.83 2.71
CA PHE A 29 22.75 -2.66 3.54
C PHE A 29 24.01 -2.26 4.32
N THR A 30 25.04 -1.79 3.62
CA THR A 30 26.37 -1.51 4.20
C THR A 30 26.89 -0.12 3.80
N ASN A 31 27.97 0.32 4.45
CA ASN A 31 28.66 1.56 4.07
C ASN A 31 29.31 1.48 2.68
N ALA A 32 29.46 0.29 2.09
CA ALA A 32 29.87 0.17 0.69
C ALA A 32 28.80 0.73 -0.26
N ALA A 33 27.51 0.57 0.07
CA ALA A 33 26.42 1.21 -0.68
C ALA A 33 26.46 2.74 -0.57
N LEU A 34 26.85 3.27 0.60
CA LEU A 34 27.07 4.70 0.80
C LEU A 34 28.20 5.21 -0.09
N ALA A 35 29.37 4.56 -0.06
CA ALA A 35 30.51 4.96 -0.89
C ALA A 35 30.17 4.92 -2.39
N ALA A 36 29.47 3.88 -2.85
CA ALA A 36 28.99 3.79 -4.22
C ALA A 36 28.03 4.94 -4.58
N SER A 37 27.09 5.25 -3.69
CA SER A 37 26.13 6.34 -3.89
C SER A 37 26.79 7.72 -3.94
N LEU A 38 27.76 8.00 -3.05
CA LEU A 38 28.49 9.27 -2.99
C LEU A 38 29.29 9.52 -4.26
N LYS A 39 29.94 8.47 -4.78
CA LYS A 39 30.65 8.50 -6.05
C LYS A 39 29.71 8.78 -7.23
N ALA A 40 28.52 8.18 -7.23
CA ALA A 40 27.54 8.37 -8.31
C ALA A 40 26.88 9.76 -8.31
N ILE A 41 26.76 10.41 -7.15
CA ILE A 41 26.17 11.76 -7.05
C ILE A 41 27.22 12.89 -7.15
N GLU A 42 28.48 12.55 -7.45
CA GLU A 42 29.64 13.46 -7.53
C GLU A 42 29.82 14.34 -6.29
N ALA A 43 29.51 13.78 -5.10
CA ALA A 43 29.54 14.53 -3.85
C ALA A 43 30.73 14.12 -2.97
N GLU A 44 31.93 14.23 -3.54
CA GLU A 44 33.19 13.91 -2.86
C GLU A 44 33.51 14.90 -1.71
N ASP A 45 32.92 16.10 -1.72
CA ASP A 45 33.14 17.15 -0.70
C ASP A 45 32.31 16.98 0.58
N ILE A 46 31.51 15.92 0.72
CA ILE A 46 30.67 15.71 1.91
C ILE A 46 31.53 15.22 3.09
N THR A 47 31.65 16.04 4.12
CA THR A 47 32.38 15.67 5.34
C THR A 47 31.67 14.58 6.16
N ASP A 48 32.44 13.78 6.90
CA ASP A 48 31.91 12.79 7.87
C ASP A 48 30.99 13.41 8.92
N ARG A 49 31.23 14.68 9.27
CA ARG A 49 30.36 15.44 10.17
C ARG A 49 28.98 15.67 9.56
N THR A 50 28.91 15.98 8.27
CA THR A 50 27.64 16.13 7.55
C THR A 50 26.91 14.79 7.47
N LEU A 51 27.62 13.69 7.17
CA LEU A 51 27.02 12.35 7.10
C LEU A 51 26.48 11.88 8.45
N SER A 52 27.20 12.10 9.55
CA SER A 52 26.73 11.75 10.90
C SER A 52 25.53 12.58 11.36
N GLN A 53 25.42 13.85 10.92
CA GLN A 53 24.23 14.67 11.14
C GLN A 53 23.02 14.15 10.34
N ILE A 54 23.23 13.77 9.08
CA ILE A 54 22.17 13.28 8.19
C ILE A 54 21.68 11.87 8.61
N PHE A 55 22.60 11.01 9.03
CA PHE A 55 22.38 9.61 9.38
C PHE A 55 22.69 9.32 10.85
N ASN A 56 22.00 10.03 11.76
CA ASN A 56 22.23 9.96 13.20
C ASN A 56 22.12 8.56 13.84
N ARG A 57 21.30 7.66 13.26
CA ARG A 57 21.15 6.25 13.68
C ARG A 57 21.97 5.27 12.84
N GLY A 58 22.79 5.80 11.92
CA GLY A 58 23.55 5.02 10.96
C GLY A 58 22.90 5.00 9.58
N PHE A 59 23.76 4.99 8.56
CA PHE A 59 23.34 4.92 7.17
C PHE A 59 22.60 3.60 6.82
N PRO A 60 23.05 2.41 7.26
CA PRO A 60 22.38 1.15 6.91
C PRO A 60 20.89 1.12 7.26
N ILE A 61 20.51 1.50 8.48
CA ILE A 61 19.10 1.54 8.88
C ILE A 61 18.32 2.63 8.13
N ALA A 62 18.93 3.80 7.87
CA ALA A 62 18.28 4.84 7.09
C ALA A 62 17.96 4.38 5.66
N LEU A 63 18.80 3.51 5.09
CA LEU A 63 18.58 2.88 3.79
C LEU A 63 17.47 1.84 3.82
N VAL A 64 17.43 0.99 4.86
CA VAL A 64 16.31 0.06 5.08
C VAL A 64 14.99 0.83 5.18
N GLU A 65 14.91 1.84 6.04
CA GLU A 65 13.71 2.67 6.21
C GLU A 65 13.29 3.35 4.91
N HIS A 66 14.24 3.82 4.10
CA HIS A 66 13.94 4.41 2.79
C HIS A 66 13.32 3.40 1.83
N ILE A 67 13.85 2.17 1.79
CA ILE A 67 13.30 1.09 0.98
C ILE A 67 11.92 0.68 1.46
N VAL A 68 11.71 0.52 2.79
CA VAL A 68 10.39 0.20 3.35
C VAL A 68 9.37 1.28 3.02
N LYS A 69 9.70 2.56 3.20
CA LYS A 69 8.81 3.68 2.89
C LYS A 69 8.51 3.82 1.41
N SER A 70 9.54 3.74 0.55
CA SER A 70 9.34 3.84 -0.90
C SER A 70 8.50 2.69 -1.45
N THR A 71 8.65 1.48 -0.91
CA THR A 71 7.82 0.33 -1.29
C THR A 71 6.41 0.42 -0.70
N ASN A 72 6.23 0.94 0.52
CA ASN A 72 4.89 1.27 1.06
C ASN A 72 4.16 2.25 0.13
N LEU A 73 4.82 3.34 -0.26
CA LEU A 73 4.25 4.35 -1.14
C LEU A 73 3.87 3.78 -2.51
N ARG A 74 4.69 2.90 -3.09
CA ARG A 74 4.36 2.23 -4.36
C ARG A 74 3.14 1.33 -4.23
N VAL A 75 3.04 0.56 -3.16
CA VAL A 75 1.84 -0.26 -2.90
C VAL A 75 0.62 0.64 -2.72
N GLN A 76 0.72 1.74 -1.97
CA GLN A 76 -0.37 2.71 -1.83
C GLN A 76 -0.84 3.26 -3.19
N GLN A 77 0.09 3.70 -4.04
CA GLN A 77 -0.23 4.22 -5.38
C GLN A 77 -0.95 3.17 -6.23
N GLU A 78 -0.51 1.91 -6.12
CA GLU A 78 -1.13 0.80 -6.80
C GLU A 78 -2.56 0.54 -6.27
N LEU A 79 -2.74 0.47 -4.96
CA LEU A 79 -4.06 0.30 -4.34
C LEU A 79 -4.99 1.46 -4.70
N GLU A 80 -4.51 2.70 -4.70
CA GLU A 80 -5.27 3.87 -5.12
C GLU A 80 -5.71 3.74 -6.59
N SER A 81 -4.80 3.32 -7.47
CA SER A 81 -5.11 3.20 -8.90
C SER A 81 -6.17 2.14 -9.23
N VAL A 82 -6.25 1.08 -8.42
CA VAL A 82 -7.13 -0.07 -8.66
C VAL A 82 -8.42 0.00 -7.84
N PHE A 83 -8.34 0.47 -6.59
CA PHE A 83 -9.42 0.36 -5.60
C PHE A 83 -9.99 1.70 -5.14
N ASN A 84 -9.61 2.82 -5.76
CA ASN A 84 -10.29 4.07 -5.47
C ASN A 84 -11.73 4.07 -6.01
N LYS A 85 -12.55 4.95 -5.44
CA LYS A 85 -13.99 5.02 -5.74
C LYS A 85 -14.24 5.29 -7.21
N ASP A 86 -13.45 6.14 -7.85
CA ASP A 86 -13.62 6.47 -9.26
C ASP A 86 -13.26 5.31 -10.18
N ALA A 87 -12.21 4.55 -9.88
CA ALA A 87 -11.83 3.34 -10.60
C ALA A 87 -12.93 2.28 -10.51
N ILE A 88 -13.52 2.09 -9.33
CA ILE A 88 -14.62 1.14 -9.13
C ILE A 88 -15.88 1.60 -9.88
N ILE A 89 -16.27 2.88 -9.76
CA ILE A 89 -17.41 3.43 -10.49
C ILE A 89 -17.19 3.31 -12.00
N LYS A 90 -15.97 3.59 -12.50
CA LYS A 90 -15.62 3.45 -13.91
C LYS A 90 -15.72 1.99 -14.38
N SER A 91 -15.26 1.04 -13.57
CA SER A 91 -15.38 -0.40 -13.84
C SER A 91 -16.84 -0.84 -13.96
N ILE A 92 -17.69 -0.41 -13.01
CA ILE A 92 -19.14 -0.67 -13.04
C ILE A 92 -19.78 -0.03 -14.26
N SER A 93 -19.45 1.23 -14.54
CA SER A 93 -20.01 1.98 -15.66
C SER A 93 -19.65 1.39 -17.02
N SER A 94 -18.51 0.71 -17.11
CA SER A 94 -18.08 0.01 -18.33
C SER A 94 -18.73 -1.38 -18.47
N ASN A 95 -19.31 -1.92 -17.39
CA ASN A 95 -19.84 -3.28 -17.32
C ASN A 95 -21.21 -3.30 -16.61
N VAL A 96 -22.11 -2.37 -16.97
CA VAL A 96 -23.37 -2.14 -16.25
C VAL A 96 -24.24 -3.39 -16.23
N ASP A 97 -24.36 -4.09 -17.35
CA ASP A 97 -25.17 -5.31 -17.44
C ASP A 97 -24.65 -6.41 -16.51
N ALA A 98 -23.34 -6.60 -16.46
CA ALA A 98 -22.72 -7.55 -15.55
C ALA A 98 -22.92 -7.13 -14.08
N PHE A 99 -22.85 -5.84 -13.78
CA PHE A 99 -23.12 -5.32 -12.44
C PHE A 99 -24.57 -5.57 -12.00
N VAL A 100 -25.55 -5.22 -12.85
CA VAL A 100 -26.98 -5.43 -12.57
C VAL A 100 -27.32 -6.91 -12.41
N GLN A 101 -26.68 -7.79 -13.20
CA GLN A 101 -26.86 -9.24 -13.14
C GLN A 101 -26.05 -9.93 -12.03
N ASN A 102 -25.35 -9.18 -11.17
CA ASN A 102 -24.47 -9.72 -10.13
C ASN A 102 -23.34 -10.63 -10.67
N ARG A 103 -22.87 -10.36 -11.88
CA ARG A 103 -21.76 -11.07 -12.54
C ARG A 103 -20.44 -10.30 -12.46
N LEU A 104 -20.50 -9.01 -12.15
CA LEU A 104 -19.30 -8.20 -11.92
C LEU A 104 -18.78 -8.44 -10.50
N LEU A 105 -17.54 -8.94 -10.39
CA LEU A 105 -16.85 -9.09 -9.11
C LEU A 105 -16.40 -7.70 -8.63
N LEU A 106 -17.01 -7.24 -7.54
CA LEU A 106 -16.55 -6.04 -6.84
C LEU A 106 -15.30 -6.36 -6.02
N PRO A 107 -14.42 -5.37 -5.78
CA PRO A 107 -13.27 -5.57 -4.90
C PRO A 107 -13.70 -6.04 -3.51
N THR A 108 -13.06 -7.09 -3.02
CA THR A 108 -13.25 -7.60 -1.66
C THR A 108 -12.04 -7.27 -0.79
N GLU A 109 -12.22 -7.34 0.53
CA GLU A 109 -11.12 -7.19 1.50
C GLU A 109 -9.97 -8.15 1.18
N LYS A 110 -10.31 -9.41 0.86
CA LYS A 110 -9.40 -10.45 0.44
C LYS A 110 -8.55 -10.04 -0.78
N MET A 111 -9.18 -9.53 -1.84
CA MET A 111 -8.47 -9.09 -3.06
C MET A 111 -7.47 -7.97 -2.76
N ILE A 112 -7.83 -7.04 -1.88
CA ILE A 112 -6.99 -5.91 -1.50
C ILE A 112 -5.81 -6.39 -0.64
N ALA A 113 -6.06 -7.25 0.35
CA ALA A 113 -5.01 -7.81 1.20
C ALA A 113 -4.01 -8.63 0.38
N GLU A 114 -4.49 -9.51 -0.51
CA GLU A 114 -3.64 -10.30 -1.41
C GLU A 114 -2.80 -9.37 -2.30
N ARG A 115 -3.44 -8.37 -2.94
CA ARG A 115 -2.73 -7.44 -3.83
C ARG A 115 -1.65 -6.66 -3.09
N ALA A 116 -1.97 -6.10 -1.93
CA ALA A 116 -1.03 -5.30 -1.15
C ALA A 116 0.20 -6.13 -0.73
N ILE A 117 -0.02 -7.35 -0.24
CA ILE A 117 1.07 -8.23 0.21
C ILE A 117 1.91 -8.71 -0.97
N LEU A 118 1.29 -9.18 -2.06
CA LEU A 118 2.02 -9.66 -3.22
C LEU A 118 2.83 -8.55 -3.90
N SER A 119 2.28 -7.34 -4.03
CA SER A 119 3.02 -6.19 -4.53
C SER A 119 4.22 -5.84 -3.63
N LYS A 120 4.06 -5.96 -2.31
CA LYS A 120 5.16 -5.75 -1.37
C LYS A 120 6.24 -6.82 -1.52
N VAL A 121 5.86 -8.09 -1.68
CA VAL A 121 6.78 -9.20 -1.96
C VAL A 121 7.54 -8.96 -3.26
N ASP A 122 6.86 -8.57 -4.34
CA ASP A 122 7.46 -8.29 -5.65
C ASP A 122 8.53 -7.19 -5.58
N LEU A 123 8.26 -6.15 -4.79
CA LEU A 123 9.18 -5.03 -4.60
C LEU A 123 10.40 -5.38 -3.74
N LEU A 124 10.26 -6.32 -2.80
CA LEU A 124 11.34 -6.75 -1.90
C LEU A 124 12.14 -7.93 -2.46
N MET A 125 11.57 -8.71 -3.38
CA MET A 125 12.19 -9.90 -3.96
C MET A 125 13.61 -9.67 -4.52
N PRO A 126 13.90 -8.56 -5.26
CA PRO A 126 15.28 -8.30 -5.73
C PRO A 126 16.30 -8.11 -4.60
N LEU A 127 15.83 -7.82 -3.39
CA LEU A 127 16.64 -7.57 -2.20
C LEU A 127 16.59 -8.74 -1.21
N ALA A 128 15.87 -9.82 -1.53
CA ALA A 128 15.60 -10.92 -0.60
C ALA A 128 16.89 -11.52 0.01
N GLY A 129 17.94 -11.69 -0.80
CA GLY A 129 19.22 -12.22 -0.32
C GLY A 129 19.92 -11.37 0.75
N HIS A 130 19.66 -10.06 0.79
CA HIS A 130 20.21 -9.13 1.79
C HIS A 130 19.17 -8.73 2.85
N TRP A 131 17.91 -9.11 2.68
CA TRP A 131 16.81 -8.72 3.57
C TRP A 131 16.94 -9.27 5.01
N PRO A 132 17.53 -10.46 5.27
CA PRO A 132 17.80 -10.88 6.65
C PRO A 132 18.63 -9.87 7.44
N ASN A 133 19.61 -9.22 6.80
CA ASN A 133 20.43 -8.17 7.44
C ASN A 133 19.61 -6.90 7.69
N ALA A 134 18.68 -6.55 6.79
CA ALA A 134 17.75 -5.44 6.99
C ALA A 134 16.85 -5.69 8.21
N VAL A 135 16.27 -6.89 8.31
CA VAL A 135 15.44 -7.30 9.45
C VAL A 135 16.24 -7.24 10.75
N ALA A 136 17.48 -7.72 10.77
CA ALA A 136 18.34 -7.62 11.95
C ALA A 136 18.54 -6.15 12.40
N LEU A 137 18.70 -5.21 11.45
CA LEU A 137 18.81 -3.77 11.74
C LEU A 137 17.50 -3.19 12.28
N GLU A 138 16.35 -3.60 11.73
CA GLU A 138 15.02 -3.15 12.13
C GLU A 138 14.64 -3.55 13.55
N TYR A 139 15.09 -4.73 13.99
CA TYR A 139 14.80 -5.29 15.32
C TYR A 139 15.75 -4.80 16.42
N LEU A 140 16.75 -3.96 16.10
CA LEU A 140 17.56 -3.30 17.12
C LEU A 140 16.66 -2.39 17.99
N PRO A 141 16.81 -2.38 19.33
CA PRO A 141 15.95 -1.60 20.22
C PRO A 141 15.87 -0.09 19.88
N SER A 142 16.96 0.48 19.35
CA SER A 142 17.02 1.89 18.92
C SER A 142 16.22 2.19 17.65
N ASN A 143 15.92 1.16 16.85
CA ASN A 143 15.25 1.26 15.55
C ASN A 143 13.81 0.77 15.59
N LEU A 144 13.48 -0.14 16.51
CA LEU A 144 12.17 -0.78 16.61
C LEU A 144 10.98 0.20 16.58
N PRO A 145 10.99 1.36 17.29
CA PRO A 145 9.87 2.30 17.22
C PRO A 145 9.60 2.82 15.79
N TYR A 146 10.66 3.04 15.01
CA TYR A 146 10.55 3.54 13.64
C TYR A 146 10.11 2.44 12.68
N THR A 147 10.60 1.21 12.87
CA THR A 147 10.13 0.02 12.15
C THR A 147 8.63 -0.18 12.36
N VAL A 148 8.17 -0.12 13.61
CA VAL A 148 6.75 -0.29 13.96
C VAL A 148 5.88 0.80 13.32
N ILE A 149 6.34 2.05 13.28
CA ILE A 149 5.62 3.13 12.59
C ILE A 149 5.48 2.83 11.10
N ASN A 150 6.56 2.41 10.42
CA ASN A 150 6.52 2.09 8.99
C ASN A 150 5.62 0.88 8.69
N LEU A 151 5.61 -0.12 9.57
CA LEU A 151 4.70 -1.26 9.49
C LEU A 151 3.25 -0.82 9.69
N ALA A 152 2.98 -0.01 10.72
CA ALA A 152 1.65 0.52 11.00
C ALA A 152 1.12 1.34 9.83
N GLU A 153 1.94 2.18 9.20
CA GLU A 153 1.56 2.97 8.02
C GLU A 153 1.12 2.06 6.84
N PHE A 154 1.84 0.97 6.60
CA PHE A 154 1.48 -0.01 5.57
C PHE A 154 0.17 -0.74 5.88
N VAL A 155 0.02 -1.19 7.14
CA VAL A 155 -1.17 -1.87 7.63
C VAL A 155 -2.38 -0.94 7.54
N ASP A 156 -2.25 0.29 8.02
CA ASP A 156 -3.34 1.27 8.07
C ASP A 156 -3.78 1.67 6.66
N THR A 157 -2.83 1.85 5.74
CA THR A 157 -3.13 2.11 4.33
C THR A 157 -3.91 0.96 3.72
N THR A 158 -3.51 -0.29 3.95
CA THR A 158 -4.20 -1.44 3.36
C THR A 158 -5.59 -1.63 3.97
N VAL A 159 -5.70 -1.56 5.30
CA VAL A 159 -6.98 -1.66 6.01
C VAL A 159 -7.94 -0.55 5.60
N TYR A 160 -7.43 0.67 5.35
CA TYR A 160 -8.22 1.77 4.82
C TYR A 160 -8.90 1.39 3.49
N TYR A 161 -8.16 0.81 2.53
CA TYR A 161 -8.75 0.36 1.26
C TYR A 161 -9.70 -0.83 1.45
N MET A 162 -9.40 -1.74 2.36
CA MET A 162 -10.29 -2.88 2.67
C MET A 162 -11.64 -2.42 3.21
N GLU A 163 -11.66 -1.52 4.21
CA GLU A 163 -12.91 -0.94 4.70
C GLU A 163 -13.68 -0.21 3.60
N ARG A 164 -12.96 0.59 2.80
CA ARG A 164 -13.53 1.32 1.69
C ARG A 164 -14.25 0.40 0.71
N ALA A 165 -13.64 -0.72 0.35
CA ALA A 165 -14.22 -1.68 -0.58
C ALA A 165 -15.39 -2.44 0.04
N ALA A 166 -15.30 -2.87 1.30
CA ALA A 166 -16.39 -3.52 2.00
C ALA A 166 -17.62 -2.61 2.10
N THR A 167 -17.45 -1.39 2.62
CA THR A 167 -18.52 -0.39 2.73
C THR A 167 -19.08 -0.02 1.37
N LEU A 168 -18.24 0.12 0.35
CA LEU A 168 -18.73 0.39 -1.00
C LEU A 168 -19.54 -0.77 -1.56
N GLY A 169 -19.13 -2.03 -1.32
CA GLY A 169 -19.91 -3.21 -1.69
C GLY A 169 -21.31 -3.20 -1.10
N ASP A 170 -21.42 -2.89 0.20
CA ASP A 170 -22.70 -2.80 0.92
C ASP A 170 -23.59 -1.68 0.37
N LEU A 171 -23.02 -0.52 0.04
CA LEU A 171 -23.73 0.63 -0.49
C LEU A 171 -24.15 0.46 -1.96
N LEU A 172 -23.38 -0.31 -2.72
CA LEU A 172 -23.66 -0.58 -4.13
C LEU A 172 -24.83 -1.55 -4.32
N GLU A 173 -25.20 -2.32 -3.31
CA GLU A 173 -26.32 -3.25 -3.36
C GLU A 173 -27.67 -2.53 -3.61
N PRO A 174 -28.07 -1.50 -2.84
CA PRO A 174 -29.21 -0.66 -3.17
C PRO A 174 -29.11 0.00 -4.55
N ALA A 175 -27.94 0.54 -4.90
CA ALA A 175 -27.72 1.19 -6.19
C ALA A 175 -27.96 0.22 -7.36
N ARG A 176 -27.51 -1.03 -7.23
CA ARG A 176 -27.75 -2.10 -8.20
C ARG A 176 -29.23 -2.38 -8.41
N ARG A 177 -30.02 -2.46 -7.33
CA ARG A 177 -31.47 -2.68 -7.41
C ARG A 177 -32.18 -1.53 -8.12
N ILE A 178 -31.75 -0.29 -7.87
CA ILE A 178 -32.29 0.90 -8.55
C ILE A 178 -31.97 0.85 -10.04
N LEU A 179 -30.72 0.53 -10.40
CA LEU A 179 -30.30 0.41 -11.80
C LEU A 179 -31.01 -0.73 -12.54
N GLY A 180 -31.31 -1.84 -11.86
CA GLY A 180 -32.10 -2.96 -12.40
C GLY A 180 -33.61 -2.71 -12.46
N SER A 181 -34.11 -1.60 -11.91
CA SER A 181 -35.54 -1.28 -11.94
C SER A 181 -35.97 -0.81 -13.33
N LYS A 182 -37.18 -1.20 -13.75
CA LYS A 182 -37.76 -0.79 -15.05
C LYS A 182 -37.78 0.73 -15.26
N ALA A 183 -37.94 1.49 -14.17
CA ALA A 183 -37.98 2.95 -14.20
C ALA A 183 -36.62 3.60 -14.49
N MET A 184 -35.51 2.95 -14.12
CA MET A 184 -34.17 3.47 -14.36
C MET A 184 -33.53 2.89 -15.62
N ALA A 185 -33.89 1.65 -15.99
CA ALA A 185 -33.48 1.04 -17.26
C ALA A 185 -33.89 1.88 -18.49
N SER A 186 -35.08 2.49 -18.47
CA SER A 186 -35.52 3.39 -19.55
C SER A 186 -34.72 4.70 -19.60
N ARG A 187 -34.27 5.23 -18.45
CA ARG A 187 -33.45 6.46 -18.36
C ARG A 187 -32.00 6.25 -18.82
N ILE A 188 -31.44 5.06 -18.59
CA ILE A 188 -30.06 4.73 -18.99
C ILE A 188 -29.98 4.42 -20.48
N GLN A 189 -31.00 3.78 -21.07
CA GLN A 189 -31.06 3.51 -22.52
C GLN A 189 -31.12 4.77 -23.39
N HIS A 190 -31.61 5.89 -22.85
CA HIS A 190 -31.80 7.15 -23.58
C HIS A 190 -30.76 8.23 -23.23
N GLY A 191 -29.82 7.94 -22.32
CA GLY A 191 -28.82 8.91 -21.92
C GLY A 191 -27.66 8.93 -22.91
N GLU A 192 -27.62 9.94 -23.78
CA GLU A 192 -26.42 10.27 -24.54
C GLU A 192 -25.24 10.45 -23.58
N ILE A 193 -24.07 9.94 -23.98
CA ILE A 193 -22.82 10.25 -23.30
C ILE A 193 -22.68 11.76 -23.33
N ASP A 194 -22.67 12.38 -22.15
CA ASP A 194 -22.60 13.84 -22.03
C ASP A 194 -21.31 14.35 -22.72
N ARG A 195 -21.24 15.64 -23.09
CA ARG A 195 -20.08 16.22 -23.84
C ARG A 195 -18.70 15.98 -23.20
N ASN A 196 -18.68 15.57 -21.93
CA ASN A 196 -17.51 15.20 -21.13
C ASN A 196 -17.21 13.69 -21.09
N GLY A 197 -17.89 12.84 -21.86
CA GLY A 197 -17.63 11.40 -21.89
C GLY A 197 -18.17 10.60 -20.70
N THR A 198 -19.04 11.20 -19.87
CA THR A 198 -19.52 10.55 -18.62
C THR A 198 -20.81 9.80 -18.87
N SER A 199 -20.86 8.50 -18.53
CA SER A 199 -22.10 7.71 -18.71
C SER A 199 -23.16 8.09 -17.66
N PRO A 200 -24.46 7.99 -18.00
CA PRO A 200 -25.56 8.25 -17.05
C PRO A 200 -25.46 7.42 -15.77
N THR A 201 -24.98 6.18 -15.90
CA THR A 201 -24.72 5.27 -14.77
C THR A 201 -23.59 5.80 -13.88
N SER A 202 -22.51 6.32 -14.46
CA SER A 202 -21.41 6.90 -13.71
C SER A 202 -21.86 8.14 -12.93
N ALA A 203 -22.65 9.02 -13.57
CA ALA A 203 -23.20 10.21 -12.92
C ALA A 203 -24.13 9.84 -11.76
N PHE A 204 -25.01 8.85 -11.95
CA PHE A 204 -25.87 8.33 -10.89
C PHE A 204 -25.06 7.80 -9.70
N LEU A 205 -24.07 6.92 -9.95
CA LEU A 205 -23.27 6.32 -8.88
C LEU A 205 -22.42 7.34 -8.14
N LYS A 206 -21.86 8.34 -8.86
CA LYS A 206 -21.13 9.44 -8.23
C LYS A 206 -22.03 10.25 -7.29
N ASN A 207 -23.23 10.59 -7.74
CA ASN A 207 -24.20 11.32 -6.92
C ASN A 207 -24.70 10.48 -5.74
N PHE A 208 -24.98 9.20 -5.96
CA PHE A 208 -25.45 8.27 -4.92
C PHE A 208 -24.43 8.13 -3.78
N LEU A 209 -23.14 8.18 -4.11
CA LEU A 209 -22.06 7.99 -3.14
C LEU A 209 -21.43 9.31 -2.67
N ALA A 210 -21.84 10.47 -3.18
CA ALA A 210 -21.09 11.74 -3.03
C ALA A 210 -20.76 12.08 -1.58
N ASP A 211 -21.72 11.90 -0.67
CA ASP A 211 -21.63 12.34 0.73
C ASP A 211 -21.35 11.20 1.72
N ILE A 212 -21.00 10.00 1.24
CA ILE A 212 -20.80 8.83 2.11
C ILE A 212 -19.31 8.63 2.37
N SER A 213 -18.90 8.74 3.63
CA SER A 213 -17.58 8.31 4.06
C SER A 213 -17.48 6.79 3.94
N LEU A 214 -16.51 6.32 3.18
CA LEU A 214 -16.33 4.90 2.90
C LEU A 214 -15.35 4.22 3.87
N SER A 215 -14.62 4.97 4.71
CA SER A 215 -13.80 4.39 5.76
C SER A 215 -14.15 5.03 7.10
N SER A 216 -14.20 4.17 8.12
CA SER A 216 -14.61 4.52 9.46
C SER A 216 -13.44 5.03 10.32
N GLY A 217 -12.21 4.73 9.90
CA GLY A 217 -11.00 5.09 10.63
C GLY A 217 -10.98 4.55 12.08
N PRO A 218 -10.00 4.98 12.89
CA PRO A 218 -9.92 4.58 14.30
C PRO A 218 -11.07 5.15 15.16
N TYR A 219 -11.76 6.19 14.68
CA TYR A 219 -12.80 6.94 15.39
C TYR A 219 -14.08 6.99 14.55
N ALA A 220 -14.73 5.84 14.43
CA ALA A 220 -15.95 5.70 13.63
C ALA A 220 -17.20 6.26 14.34
N ASP A 221 -17.23 6.20 15.68
CA ASP A 221 -18.36 6.62 16.49
C ASP A 221 -17.91 7.51 17.65
N SER A 222 -18.78 8.46 18.01
CA SER A 222 -18.53 9.63 18.85
C SER A 222 -18.20 9.38 20.34
N SER A 223 -17.45 8.33 20.67
CA SER A 223 -16.69 8.16 21.94
C SER A 223 -16.06 6.77 22.14
N ALA A 224 -16.25 5.81 21.23
CA ALA A 224 -15.77 4.43 21.40
C ALA A 224 -14.68 4.06 20.39
N LEU A 225 -13.69 3.29 20.86
CA LEU A 225 -12.68 2.67 19.99
C LEU A 225 -13.37 1.71 19.02
N ASN A 226 -13.09 1.83 17.72
CA ASN A 226 -13.54 0.86 16.74
C ASN A 226 -12.71 -0.45 16.87
N VAL A 227 -13.16 -1.36 17.72
CA VAL A 227 -12.49 -2.66 17.95
C VAL A 227 -12.37 -3.45 16.65
N GLY A 228 -13.36 -3.35 15.75
CA GLY A 228 -13.32 -3.99 14.44
C GLY A 228 -12.14 -3.53 13.59
N TRP A 229 -11.85 -2.23 13.58
CA TRP A 229 -10.69 -1.65 12.89
C TRP A 229 -9.37 -2.21 13.44
N TYR A 230 -9.21 -2.26 14.77
CA TYR A 230 -8.01 -2.85 15.39
C TYR A 230 -7.87 -4.35 15.12
N CYS A 231 -8.96 -5.11 15.13
CA CYS A 231 -8.95 -6.53 14.76
C CYS A 231 -8.51 -6.72 13.30
N LYS A 232 -8.97 -5.89 12.36
CA LYS A 232 -8.53 -5.93 10.96
C LYS A 232 -7.04 -5.64 10.82
N ARG A 233 -6.53 -4.62 11.51
CA ARG A 233 -5.09 -4.32 11.56
C ARG A 233 -4.27 -5.49 12.07
N ALA A 234 -4.69 -6.08 13.18
CA ALA A 234 -4.00 -7.22 13.78
C ALA A 234 -3.99 -8.42 12.82
N ARG A 235 -5.12 -8.77 12.20
CA ARG A 235 -5.20 -9.86 11.21
C ARG A 235 -4.26 -9.61 10.03
N PHE A 236 -4.32 -8.42 9.43
CA PHE A 236 -3.48 -8.09 8.29
C PHE A 236 -1.99 -8.08 8.65
N ALA A 237 -1.62 -7.48 9.79
CA ALA A 237 -0.24 -7.46 10.28
C ALA A 237 0.31 -8.86 10.55
N LEU A 238 -0.52 -9.77 11.10
CA LEU A 238 -0.12 -11.16 11.32
C LEU A 238 0.13 -11.90 10.00
N VAL A 239 -0.79 -11.77 9.03
CA VAL A 239 -0.63 -12.40 7.71
C VAL A 239 0.61 -11.84 7.01
N TYR A 240 0.78 -10.51 7.01
CA TYR A 240 1.96 -9.88 6.41
C TYR A 240 3.26 -10.32 7.09
N GLY A 241 3.30 -10.38 8.43
CA GLY A 241 4.46 -10.84 9.18
C GLY A 241 4.82 -12.30 8.89
N ALA A 242 3.83 -13.18 8.75
CA ALA A 242 4.06 -14.57 8.36
C ALA A 242 4.62 -14.67 6.93
N VAL A 243 4.06 -13.90 5.98
CA VAL A 243 4.51 -13.88 4.59
C VAL A 243 5.93 -13.31 4.46
N THR A 244 6.26 -12.21 5.14
CA THR A 244 7.61 -11.65 5.10
C THR A 244 8.63 -12.58 5.73
N THR A 245 8.27 -13.27 6.82
CA THR A 245 9.12 -14.30 7.43
C THR A 245 9.33 -15.48 6.48
N SER A 246 8.28 -15.93 5.79
CA SER A 246 8.40 -16.96 4.74
C SER A 246 9.35 -16.52 3.63
N LEU A 247 9.25 -15.26 3.17
CA LEU A 247 10.11 -14.72 2.11
C LEU A 247 11.60 -14.81 2.46
N LEU A 248 11.97 -14.68 3.74
CA LEU A 248 13.36 -14.79 4.18
C LEU A 248 13.96 -16.19 3.98
N GLY A 249 13.13 -17.23 4.05
CA GLY A 249 13.54 -18.63 3.92
C GLY A 249 13.19 -19.26 2.57
N ASP A 250 12.55 -18.51 1.67
CA ASP A 250 12.01 -19.03 0.43
C ASP A 250 13.10 -19.16 -0.64
N VAL A 251 13.43 -20.41 -0.99
CA VAL A 251 14.40 -20.76 -2.03
C VAL A 251 13.73 -21.11 -3.36
N SER A 252 12.40 -21.08 -3.42
CA SER A 252 11.64 -21.41 -4.61
C SER A 252 11.76 -20.32 -5.68
N ARG A 253 11.55 -20.70 -6.95
CA ARG A 253 11.63 -19.76 -8.07
C ARG A 253 10.55 -18.66 -7.92
N ASN A 254 10.99 -17.39 -7.96
CA ASN A 254 10.13 -16.20 -7.83
C ASN A 254 9.30 -16.16 -6.52
N ALA A 255 9.83 -16.74 -5.43
CA ALA A 255 9.16 -16.85 -4.14
C ALA A 255 7.78 -17.54 -4.25
N GLY A 256 7.71 -18.62 -5.03
CA GLY A 256 6.49 -19.38 -5.30
C GLY A 256 5.82 -19.94 -4.05
N ASP A 257 6.61 -20.40 -3.08
CA ASP A 257 6.10 -20.93 -1.80
C ASP A 257 5.48 -19.80 -0.97
N THR A 258 6.16 -18.65 -0.87
CA THR A 258 5.67 -17.45 -0.19
C THR A 258 4.40 -16.90 -0.84
N ARG A 259 4.31 -16.90 -2.18
CA ARG A 259 3.08 -16.49 -2.89
C ARG A 259 1.93 -17.46 -2.62
N SER A 260 2.20 -18.75 -2.59
CA SER A 260 1.19 -19.78 -2.29
C SER A 260 0.70 -19.66 -0.85
N LEU A 261 1.62 -19.45 0.09
CA LEU A 261 1.30 -19.13 1.49
C LEU A 261 0.46 -17.86 1.58
N THR A 262 0.82 -16.80 0.85
CA THR A 262 0.06 -15.53 0.84
C THR A 262 -1.39 -15.78 0.45
N LYS A 263 -1.62 -16.50 -0.65
CA LYS A 263 -2.98 -16.83 -1.13
C LYS A 263 -3.76 -17.64 -0.10
N ALA A 264 -3.13 -18.67 0.46
CA ALA A 264 -3.77 -19.53 1.46
C ALA A 264 -4.07 -18.78 2.77
N ALA A 265 -3.15 -17.92 3.23
CA ALA A 265 -3.35 -17.13 4.43
C ALA A 265 -4.44 -16.08 4.23
N VAL A 266 -4.45 -15.40 3.08
CA VAL A 266 -5.48 -14.41 2.79
C VAL A 266 -6.86 -15.06 2.67
N GLU A 267 -7.01 -16.22 2.04
CA GLU A 267 -8.26 -16.99 1.98
C GLU A 267 -8.81 -17.37 3.37
N ASN A 268 -7.93 -17.73 4.30
CA ASN A 268 -8.36 -18.19 5.62
C ASN A 268 -8.67 -17.04 6.60
N PHE A 269 -8.14 -15.84 6.35
CA PHE A 269 -8.25 -14.71 7.28
C PHE A 269 -9.19 -13.59 6.79
N PHE A 270 -9.56 -13.58 5.50
CA PHE A 270 -10.42 -12.57 4.86
C PHE A 270 -11.42 -13.20 3.88
#